data_AF-A0A3B8U6L9-F1
#
_entry.id   AF-A0A3B8U6L9-F1
#
_cell.length_a   1.000
_cell.length_b   1.000
_cell.length_c   1.000
_cell.angle_alpha   90.00
_cell.angle_beta   90.00
_cell.angle_gamma   90.00
#
_symmetry.space_group_name_H-M   'P 1'
#
loop_
_entity.id
_entity.type
_entity.pdbx_description
1 polymer ?
#
loop_
_entity_poly.entity_id
_entity_poly.type
_entity_poly.pdbx_seq_one_letter_code
_entity_poly.pdbx_strand_id
1 'polypeptide(L)'
;STYDGISIAWAVAEHLLTTPQKQAKTLFATHYWELTRLEKEVPGAINYQVAVQETAQGIVFMRKIVPGGTDKSYGIHVAKLAGLPPKALKRAQDMLEQLD
;
A
#
# COMPACT_ATOMS: atom_id res chain seq x y z
N SER A 1 4.70 2.70 17.26
CA SER A 1 5.66 1.83 16.55
C SER A 1 5.46 1.75 15.03
N THR A 2 4.33 2.20 14.44
CA THR A 2 4.17 2.25 12.97
C THR A 2 5.19 3.17 12.29
N TYR A 3 5.45 4.34 12.89
CA TYR A 3 6.43 5.30 12.38
C TYR A 3 7.87 4.74 12.37
N ASP A 4 8.24 3.92 13.36
CA ASP A 4 9.56 3.26 13.37
C ASP A 4 9.68 2.29 12.20
N GLY A 5 8.63 1.49 11.94
CA GLY A 5 8.57 0.57 10.81
C GLY A 5 8.67 1.28 9.46
N ILE A 6 7.94 2.37 9.28
CA ILE A 6 8.02 3.23 8.08
C ILE A 6 9.44 3.78 7.92
N SER A 7 10.04 4.28 9.00
CA SER A 7 11.38 4.90 8.98
C SER A 7 12.46 3.89 8.59
N ILE A 8 12.40 2.68 9.14
CA ILE A 8 13.34 1.60 8.79
C ILE A 8 13.14 1.17 7.34
N ALA A 9 11.89 0.96 6.90
CA ALA A 9 11.60 0.54 5.54
C ALA A 9 12.09 1.58 4.51
N TRP A 10 11.88 2.86 4.80
CA TRP A 10 12.39 3.97 3.99
C TRP A 10 13.91 3.95 3.89
N ALA A 11 14.60 3.93 5.04
CA ALA A 11 16.06 3.93 5.07
C ALA A 11 16.67 2.74 4.33
N VAL A 12 16.05 1.56 4.43
CA VAL A 12 16.48 0.36 3.67
C VAL A 12 16.29 0.55 2.17
N ALA A 13 15.12 1.02 1.73
CA ALA A 13 14.85 1.27 0.32
C ALA A 13 15.80 2.31 -0.29
N GLU A 14 16.03 3.41 0.43
CA GLU A 14 17.01 4.44 0.06
C GLU A 14 18.42 3.87 -0.01
N HIS A 15 18.86 3.09 0.98
CA HIS A 15 20.19 2.48 0.99
C HIS A 15 20.41 1.57 -0.23
N LEU A 16 19.42 0.74 -0.58
CA LEU A 16 19.48 -0.15 -1.74
C LEU A 16 19.58 0.62 -3.06
N LEU A 17 18.91 1.76 -3.18
CA LEU A 17 18.87 2.57 -4.40
C LEU A 17 20.09 3.49 -4.56
N THR A 18 20.67 3.97 -3.46
CA THR A 18 21.69 5.03 -3.48
C THR A 18 23.10 4.54 -3.24
N THR A 19 23.29 3.33 -2.68
CA THR A 19 24.63 2.83 -2.35
C THR A 19 25.36 2.32 -3.59
N PRO A 20 26.50 2.94 -3.98
CA PRO A 20 27.26 2.48 -5.13
C PRO A 20 27.63 1.01 -5.01
N GLN A 21 27.60 0.29 -6.13
CA GLN A 21 27.93 -1.14 -6.21
C GLN A 21 26.96 -2.08 -5.47
N LYS A 22 25.88 -1.56 -4.85
CA LYS A 22 24.84 -2.35 -4.17
C LYS A 22 23.43 -2.16 -4.74
N GLN A 23 23.31 -1.50 -5.89
CA GLN A 23 22.04 -1.19 -6.58
C GLN A 23 21.44 -2.42 -7.28
N ALA A 24 21.03 -3.41 -6.49
CA ALA A 24 20.35 -4.58 -7.01
C ALA A 24 18.94 -4.25 -7.51
N LYS A 25 18.49 -4.96 -8.54
CA LYS A 25 17.08 -4.91 -8.97
C LYS A 25 16.20 -5.37 -7.80
N THR A 26 15.39 -4.46 -7.29
CA THR A 26 14.60 -4.68 -6.07
C THR A 26 13.12 -4.57 -6.36
N LEU A 27 12.34 -5.52 -5.86
CA LEU A 27 10.89 -5.39 -5.73
C LEU A 27 10.57 -5.20 -4.25
N PHE A 28 9.99 -4.06 -3.91
CA PHE A 28 9.66 -3.69 -2.54
C PHE A 28 8.13 -3.66 -2.37
N ALA A 29 7.54 -4.76 -1.91
CA ALA A 29 6.11 -4.82 -1.61
C ALA A 29 5.84 -4.26 -0.21
N THR A 30 4.96 -3.27 -0.10
CA THR A 30 4.65 -2.60 1.18
C THR A 30 3.17 -2.27 1.31
N HIS A 31 2.71 -2.13 2.55
CA HIS A 31 1.39 -1.62 2.91
C HIS A 31 1.44 -0.17 3.44
N TYR A 32 2.64 0.41 3.54
CA TYR A 32 2.86 1.80 3.92
C TYR A 32 2.74 2.69 2.68
N TRP A 33 1.65 3.44 2.58
CA TRP A 33 1.44 4.38 1.48
C TRP A 33 2.45 5.53 1.52
N GLU A 34 3.00 5.85 2.70
CA GLU A 34 4.01 6.88 2.90
C GLU A 34 5.26 6.62 2.05
N LEU A 35 5.63 5.36 1.82
CA LEU A 35 6.78 4.97 1.00
C LEU A 35 6.60 5.29 -0.48
N THR A 36 5.37 5.57 -0.95
CA THR A 36 5.16 6.02 -2.34
C THR A 36 5.87 7.33 -2.65
N ARG A 37 6.21 8.13 -1.62
CA ARG A 37 6.98 9.36 -1.78
C ARG A 37 8.42 9.12 -2.25
N LEU A 38 8.97 7.90 -2.09
CA LEU A 38 10.32 7.56 -2.54
C LEU A 38 10.54 7.85 -4.03
N GLU A 39 9.53 7.63 -4.88
CA GLU A 39 9.61 7.91 -6.33
C GLU A 39 9.92 9.38 -6.64
N LYS A 40 9.51 10.31 -5.75
CA LYS A 40 9.79 11.75 -5.90
C LYS A 40 11.10 12.17 -5.26
N GLU A 41 11.56 11.45 -4.25
CA GLU A 41 12.67 11.85 -3.38
C GLU A 41 14.00 11.13 -3.72
N VAL A 42 13.93 9.89 -4.24
CA VAL A 42 15.10 9.04 -4.49
C VAL A 42 15.15 8.62 -5.96
N PRO A 43 16.18 9.05 -6.73
CA PRO A 43 16.34 8.66 -8.13
C PRO A 43 16.38 7.14 -8.31
N GLY A 44 15.62 6.64 -9.27
CA GLY A 44 15.54 5.21 -9.58
C GLY A 44 14.43 4.45 -8.83
N ALA A 45 13.75 5.08 -7.86
CA ALA A 45 12.49 4.56 -7.33
C ALA A 45 11.35 4.76 -8.35
N ILE A 46 10.53 3.74 -8.55
CA ILE A 46 9.36 3.79 -9.43
C ILE A 46 8.22 3.07 -8.72
N ASN A 47 7.04 3.70 -8.62
CA ASN A 47 5.91 3.10 -7.95
C ASN A 47 5.09 2.22 -8.89
N TYR A 48 4.65 1.09 -8.36
CA TYR A 48 3.68 0.21 -8.97
C TYR A 48 2.67 -0.27 -7.94
N GLN A 49 1.45 -0.52 -8.41
CA GLN A 49 0.36 -1.04 -7.59
C GLN A 49 -0.38 -2.17 -8.30
N VAL A 50 -1.08 -2.98 -7.52
CA VAL A 50 -2.04 -3.95 -8.06
C VAL A 50 -3.30 -3.19 -8.46
N ALA A 51 -3.72 -3.31 -9.71
CA ALA A 51 -4.94 -2.67 -10.20
C ALA A 51 -6.18 -3.22 -9.50
N VAL A 52 -7.00 -2.30 -9.04
CA VAL A 52 -8.25 -2.53 -8.33
C VAL A 52 -9.37 -1.82 -9.09
N GLN A 53 -10.48 -2.52 -9.30
CA GLN A 53 -11.67 -1.95 -9.93
C GLN A 53 -12.84 -1.98 -8.95
N GLU A 54 -13.44 -0.81 -8.71
CA GLU A 54 -14.68 -0.69 -7.96
C GLU A 54 -15.88 -0.95 -8.88
N THR A 55 -16.84 -1.71 -8.37
CA THR A 55 -18.09 -2.08 -9.07
C THR A 55 -19.26 -1.91 -8.11
N ALA A 56 -20.50 -1.93 -8.63
CA ALA A 56 -21.69 -1.88 -7.79
C ALA A 56 -21.78 -3.02 -6.76
N GLN A 57 -21.08 -4.14 -6.99
CA GLN A 57 -21.07 -5.33 -6.13
C GLN A 57 -19.91 -5.33 -5.12
N GLY A 58 -18.98 -4.38 -5.25
CA GLY A 58 -17.77 -4.28 -4.42
C GLY A 58 -16.50 -4.16 -5.26
N ILE A 59 -15.40 -4.68 -4.72
CA ILE A 59 -14.07 -4.50 -5.29
C ILE A 59 -13.59 -5.76 -6.00
N VAL A 60 -13.00 -5.58 -7.19
CA VAL A 60 -12.38 -6.64 -7.98
C VAL A 60 -10.87 -6.39 -8.09
N PHE A 61 -10.07 -7.35 -7.61
CA PHE A 61 -8.62 -7.35 -7.80
C PHE A 61 -8.27 -7.86 -9.20
N MET A 62 -7.76 -6.98 -10.06
CA MET A 62 -7.51 -7.31 -11.47
C MET A 62 -6.28 -8.19 -11.69
N ARG A 63 -5.50 -8.49 -10.63
CA ARG A 63 -4.23 -9.23 -10.67
C ARG A 63 -3.22 -8.66 -11.69
N LYS A 64 -3.32 -7.37 -11.99
CA LYS A 64 -2.50 -6.65 -12.96
C LYS A 64 -1.67 -5.62 -12.21
N ILE A 65 -0.37 -5.58 -12.46
CA ILE A 65 0.50 -4.54 -11.94
C ILE A 65 0.47 -3.34 -12.88
N VAL A 66 0.21 -2.15 -12.35
CA VAL A 66 0.13 -0.89 -13.11
C VAL A 66 1.01 0.18 -12.46
N PRO A 67 1.56 1.13 -13.23
CA PRO A 67 2.33 2.24 -12.67
C PRO A 67 1.54 3.09 -11.68
N GLY A 68 2.23 3.68 -10.71
CA GLY A 68 1.69 4.61 -9.73
C GLY A 68 1.56 4.03 -8.32
N GLY A 69 1.40 4.92 -7.34
CA GLY A 69 1.05 4.58 -5.96
C GLY A 69 -0.46 4.74 -5.68
N THR A 70 -0.92 4.18 -4.57
CA THR A 70 -2.28 4.40 -4.04
C THR A 70 -2.18 4.86 -2.59
N ASP A 71 -3.00 5.84 -2.23
CA ASP A 71 -3.26 6.29 -0.86
C ASP A 71 -4.46 5.57 -0.23
N LYS A 72 -5.25 4.85 -1.06
CA LYS A 72 -6.43 4.11 -0.60
C LYS A 72 -6.07 2.76 0.00
N SER A 73 -6.64 2.48 1.17
CA SER A 73 -6.65 1.16 1.80
C SER A 73 -7.98 0.46 1.57
N TYR A 74 -7.93 -0.80 1.13
CA TYR A 74 -9.12 -1.61 0.85
C TYR A 74 -9.42 -2.65 1.95
N GLY A 75 -8.91 -2.43 3.17
CA GLY A 75 -8.97 -3.41 4.26
C GLY A 75 -10.38 -3.92 4.59
N ILE A 76 -11.35 -3.01 4.75
CA ILE A 76 -12.76 -3.37 5.04
C ILE A 76 -13.38 -4.15 3.88
N HIS A 77 -13.04 -3.80 2.63
CA HIS A 77 -13.52 -4.50 1.45
C HIS A 77 -12.95 -5.92 1.33
N VAL A 78 -11.66 -6.09 1.62
CA VAL A 78 -11.01 -7.42 1.70
C VAL A 78 -11.66 -8.25 2.80
N ALA A 79 -11.95 -7.66 3.96
CA ALA A 79 -12.64 -8.34 5.04
C ALA A 79 -14.06 -8.80 4.66
N LYS A 80 -14.80 -7.99 3.88
CA LYS A 80 -16.09 -8.39 3.31
C LYS A 80 -15.96 -9.59 2.38
N LEU A 81 -14.97 -9.61 1.50
CA LEU A 81 -14.69 -10.73 0.61
C LEU A 81 -14.28 -12.01 1.37
N ALA A 82 -13.59 -11.85 2.50
CA ALA A 82 -13.23 -12.95 3.39
C ALA A 82 -14.41 -13.51 4.21
N GLY A 83 -15.61 -12.92 4.09
CA GLY A 83 -16.82 -13.40 4.76
C GLY A 83 -16.93 -13.00 6.22
N LEU A 84 -16.27 -11.90 6.64
CA LEU A 84 -16.41 -11.42 8.02
C LEU A 84 -17.86 -11.00 8.35
N PRO A 85 -18.29 -11.10 9.62
CA PRO A 85 -19.66 -10.79 10.01
C PRO A 85 -20.09 -9.36 9.63
N PRO A 86 -21.28 -9.15 9.04
CA PRO A 86 -21.76 -7.82 8.64
C PRO A 86 -21.78 -6.78 9.76
N LYS A 87 -22.07 -7.22 11.00
CA LYS A 87 -22.04 -6.34 12.19
C LYS A 87 -20.63 -5.81 12.49
N ALA A 88 -19.61 -6.65 12.34
CA ALA A 88 -18.21 -6.25 12.55
C ALA A 88 -17.73 -5.31 11.44
N LEU A 89 -18.09 -5.60 10.19
CA LEU A 89 -17.79 -4.73 9.04
C LEU A 89 -18.43 -3.35 9.18
N LYS A 90 -19.72 -3.30 9.60
CA LYS A 90 -20.41 -2.03 9.85
C LYS A 90 -19.70 -1.23 10.94
N ARG A 91 -19.36 -1.87 12.07
CA ARG A 91 -18.64 -1.17 13.15
C ARG A 91 -17.27 -0.66 12.70
N ALA A 92 -16.54 -1.43 11.88
CA ALA A 92 -15.27 -1.00 11.33
C ALA A 92 -15.42 0.22 10.41
N GLN A 93 -16.48 0.27 9.60
CA GLN A 93 -16.81 1.41 8.75
C GLN A 93 -17.12 2.66 9.60
N ASP A 94 -17.97 2.51 10.63
CA ASP A 94 -18.31 3.60 11.55
C ASP A 94 -17.08 4.14 12.29
N MET A 95 -16.08 3.29 12.57
CA MET A 95 -14.82 3.71 13.20
C MET A 95 -13.91 4.44 12.22
N LEU A 96 -13.86 4.01 10.96
CA LEU A 96 -13.05 4.66 9.92
C LEU A 96 -13.53 6.10 9.70
N GLU A 97 -14.84 6.31 9.62
CA GLU A 97 -15.44 7.65 9.47
C GLU A 97 -15.17 8.59 10.66
N GLN A 98 -14.72 8.08 11.81
CA GLN A 98 -14.32 8.90 12.97
C GLN A 98 -12.83 9.23 12.99
N LEU A 99 -12.02 8.53 12.20
CA LEU A 99 -10.57 8.67 12.14
C LEU A 99 -10.11 9.52 10.95
N ASP A 100 -10.93 9.58 9.90
CA ASP A 100 -10.80 10.47 8.73
C ASP A 100 -11.35 11.88 9.03
#